data_AF-A0AAE3JBB2-F1
#
_entry.id   AF-A0AAE3JBB2-F1
#
_cell.length_a   1.000
_cell.length_b   1.000
_cell.length_c   1.000
_cell.angle_alpha   90.00
_cell.angle_beta   90.00
_cell.angle_gamma   90.00
#
_symmetry.space_group_name_H-M   'P 1'
#
loop_
_entity.id
_entity.type
_entity.pdbx_description
1 polymer ?
#
loop_
_entity_poly.entity_id
_entity_poly.type
_entity_poly.pdbx_seq_one_letter_code
_entity_poly.pdbx_strand_id
1 'polypeptide(L)'
;MGKIFLFSIRRMIRQRCAVWFFLMIGMTLLSFCISVILGFVSRSYFNETQFGANASLAVWYGENGSNQEDVQQLLESPISEQAENILFISKDKNMRLIGWKGFGIDQWFPHSTGRFFSEKEEKDGEMVAYIHHDKYDALNRNMKYEGENYHIVGAGFLEAWNIYSPISNESPQTLFSMDNMELEIVLFPYTTYLMRKNPELVLIHFPNSTYSELKRRKEQLEDICQNAIVTMPRSNTDIFLQEQVISRGKIALIFMAVIGITMIQLITEWIIGNYKQYVIFYQCGIHRTKILMLTLLEWNIEVLICSQVASCIHKFLMPVLKIFGADTLPIFLLRIASVAMIIIASSIVVGLQFIRLPFMGREIDG
;
A
#
# COMPACT_ATOMS: atom_id res chain seq x y z
N MET A 1 -21.75 13.55 35.13
CA MET A 1 -20.81 12.57 34.56
C MET A 1 -19.37 13.09 34.56
N GLY A 2 -19.04 14.20 33.87
CA GLY A 2 -17.64 14.67 33.74
C GLY A 2 -16.84 14.82 35.05
N LYS A 3 -17.40 15.41 36.11
CA LYS A 3 -16.71 15.54 37.41
C LYS A 3 -16.45 14.19 38.12
N ILE A 4 -17.39 13.26 38.00
CA ILE A 4 -17.30 11.90 38.58
C ILE A 4 -16.24 11.08 37.82
N PHE A 5 -16.21 11.23 36.49
CA PHE A 5 -15.21 10.63 35.62
C PHE A 5 -13.79 11.11 35.92
N LEU A 6 -13.58 12.44 35.99
CA LEU A 6 -12.27 13.02 36.36
C LEU A 6 -11.80 12.59 37.76
N PHE A 7 -12.73 12.49 38.71
CA PHE A 7 -12.43 12.00 40.06
C PHE A 7 -12.00 10.53 40.05
N SER A 8 -12.72 9.69 39.29
CA SER A 8 -12.44 8.26 39.14
C SER A 8 -11.03 8.02 38.57
N ILE A 9 -10.71 8.64 37.44
CA ILE A 9 -9.40 8.52 36.79
C ILE A 9 -8.25 8.98 37.70
N ARG A 10 -8.38 10.16 38.33
CA ARG A 10 -7.32 10.69 39.20
C ARG A 10 -7.03 9.77 40.39
N ARG A 11 -8.07 9.18 40.98
CA ARG A 11 -7.93 8.29 42.13
C ARG A 11 -7.28 6.97 41.72
N MET A 12 -7.70 6.42 40.60
CA MET A 12 -7.18 5.18 40.02
C MET A 12 -5.68 5.29 39.71
N ILE A 13 -5.24 6.34 39.00
CA ILE A 13 -3.81 6.60 38.72
C ILE A 13 -3.01 6.68 40.03
N ARG A 14 -3.56 7.34 41.06
CA ARG A 14 -2.85 7.61 42.32
C ARG A 14 -2.82 6.41 43.27
N GLN A 15 -3.85 5.59 43.32
CA GLN A 15 -3.99 4.50 44.31
C GLN A 15 -3.58 3.13 43.76
N ARG A 16 -3.61 2.92 42.45
CA ARG A 16 -3.30 1.64 41.80
C ARG A 16 -2.36 1.81 40.61
N CYS A 17 -1.36 2.68 40.78
CA CYS A 17 -0.40 3.05 39.73
C CYS A 17 0.26 1.84 39.06
N ALA A 18 0.61 0.79 39.81
CA ALA A 18 1.24 -0.40 39.25
C ALA A 18 0.30 -1.20 38.32
N VAL A 19 -0.95 -1.45 38.75
CA VAL A 19 -1.94 -2.17 37.94
C VAL A 19 -2.26 -1.36 36.68
N TRP A 20 -2.48 -0.05 36.84
CA TRP A 20 -2.70 0.87 35.72
C TRP A 20 -1.50 0.89 34.74
N PHE A 21 -0.28 0.89 35.25
CA PHE A 21 0.93 0.87 34.42
C PHE A 21 1.07 -0.43 33.60
N PHE A 22 0.87 -1.60 34.23
CA PHE A 22 0.90 -2.88 33.52
C PHE A 22 -0.22 -3.00 32.48
N LEU A 23 -1.40 -2.44 32.76
CA LEU A 23 -2.51 -2.34 31.81
C LEU A 23 -2.12 -1.52 30.58
N MET A 24 -1.56 -0.33 30.78
CA MET A 24 -1.11 0.55 29.71
C MET A 24 -0.02 -0.12 28.85
N ILE A 25 0.92 -0.84 29.46
CA ILE A 25 1.94 -1.60 28.72
C ILE A 25 1.29 -2.69 27.88
N GLY A 26 0.43 -3.54 28.47
CA GLY A 26 -0.21 -4.64 27.76
C GLY A 26 -1.04 -4.17 26.56
N MET A 27 -1.82 -3.10 26.75
CA MET A 27 -2.63 -2.49 25.69
C MET A 27 -1.78 -1.80 24.61
N THR A 28 -0.68 -1.16 25.01
CA THR A 28 0.24 -0.53 24.05
C THR A 28 0.94 -1.60 23.21
N LEU A 29 1.38 -2.70 23.82
CA LEU A 29 1.98 -3.84 23.10
C LEU A 29 0.99 -4.46 22.12
N LEU A 30 -0.28 -4.63 22.52
CA LEU A 30 -1.34 -5.10 21.63
C LEU A 30 -1.48 -4.22 20.39
N SER A 31 -1.74 -2.93 20.61
CA SER A 31 -1.94 -1.99 19.52
C SER A 31 -0.69 -1.88 18.64
N PHE A 32 0.50 -2.05 19.22
CA PHE A 32 1.76 -2.08 18.49
C PHE A 32 1.88 -3.33 17.61
N CYS A 33 1.62 -4.53 18.14
CA CYS A 33 1.66 -5.77 17.36
C CYS A 33 0.68 -5.74 16.19
N ILE A 34 -0.55 -5.29 16.41
CA ILE A 34 -1.53 -5.10 15.33
C ILE A 34 -1.02 -4.09 14.31
N SER A 35 -0.45 -2.97 14.78
CA SER A 35 0.11 -1.95 13.90
C SER A 35 1.26 -2.47 13.05
N VAL A 36 2.13 -3.32 13.58
CA VAL A 36 3.24 -3.95 12.83
C VAL A 36 2.70 -4.91 11.77
N ILE A 37 1.72 -5.77 12.11
CA ILE A 37 1.13 -6.70 11.14
C ILE A 37 0.43 -5.95 10.00
N LEU A 38 -0.37 -4.94 10.32
CA LEU A 38 -1.02 -4.11 9.31
C LEU A 38 -0.01 -3.25 8.54
N GLY A 39 1.11 -2.91 9.16
CA GLY A 39 2.25 -2.26 8.52
C GLY A 39 2.86 -3.14 7.44
N PHE A 40 3.08 -4.43 7.72
CA PHE A 40 3.53 -5.41 6.74
C PHE A 40 2.56 -5.54 5.56
N VAL A 41 1.25 -5.63 5.83
CA VAL A 41 0.22 -5.67 4.78
C VAL A 41 0.29 -4.42 3.90
N SER A 42 0.44 -3.25 4.52
CA SER A 42 0.56 -1.98 3.81
C SER A 42 1.83 -1.94 2.96
N ARG A 43 2.97 -2.44 3.48
CA ARG A 43 4.23 -2.54 2.73
C ARG A 43 4.08 -3.44 1.51
N SER A 44 3.52 -4.63 1.68
CA SER A 44 3.30 -5.56 0.57
C SER A 44 2.40 -4.95 -0.50
N TYR A 45 1.32 -4.26 -0.09
CA TYR A 45 0.46 -3.54 -1.01
C TYR A 45 1.20 -2.42 -1.76
N PHE A 46 1.95 -1.58 -1.06
CA PHE A 46 2.71 -0.49 -1.71
C PHE A 46 3.79 -1.02 -2.65
N ASN A 47 4.46 -2.11 -2.30
CA ASN A 47 5.42 -2.73 -3.21
C ASN A 47 4.73 -3.17 -4.51
N GLU A 48 3.54 -3.78 -4.43
CA GLU A 48 2.81 -4.17 -5.65
C GLU A 48 2.36 -2.96 -6.46
N THR A 49 1.90 -1.87 -5.84
CA THR A 49 1.47 -0.66 -6.56
C THR A 49 2.62 0.19 -7.11
N GLN A 50 3.87 -0.17 -6.82
CA GLN A 50 5.06 0.45 -7.41
C GLN A 50 5.55 -0.25 -8.68
N PHE A 51 5.16 -1.49 -8.92
CA PHE A 51 5.56 -2.19 -10.13
C PHE A 51 4.71 -1.77 -11.32
N GLY A 52 5.36 -1.59 -12.47
CA GLY A 52 4.70 -1.28 -13.74
C GLY A 52 3.57 -2.25 -14.08
N ALA A 53 3.69 -3.51 -13.64
CA ALA A 53 2.70 -4.58 -13.79
C ALA A 53 1.30 -4.26 -13.23
N ASN A 54 1.22 -3.45 -12.17
CA ASN A 54 -0.04 -3.28 -11.43
C ASN A 54 -0.56 -1.85 -11.46
N ALA A 55 0.25 -0.90 -11.92
CA ALA A 55 -0.04 0.52 -11.85
C ALA A 55 0.06 1.24 -13.22
N SER A 56 -0.02 0.48 -14.32
CA SER A 56 0.06 1.03 -15.67
C SER A 56 -1.25 0.92 -16.43
N LEU A 57 -1.56 1.96 -17.21
CA LEU A 57 -2.64 1.94 -18.20
C LEU A 57 -2.04 1.67 -19.59
N ALA A 58 -2.73 0.85 -20.37
CA ALA A 58 -2.31 0.50 -21.72
C ALA A 58 -3.19 1.22 -22.75
N VAL A 59 -2.57 1.99 -23.64
CA VAL A 59 -3.20 2.73 -24.74
C VAL A 59 -2.78 2.07 -26.05
N TRP A 60 -3.72 1.42 -26.72
CA TRP A 60 -3.47 0.70 -27.97
C TRP A 60 -4.01 1.48 -29.17
N TYR A 61 -3.12 1.88 -30.09
CA TYR A 61 -3.45 2.64 -31.30
C TYR A 61 -3.72 1.77 -32.54
N GLY A 62 -3.53 0.45 -32.43
CA GLY A 62 -3.67 -0.47 -33.56
C GLY A 62 -2.33 -0.77 -34.25
N GLU A 63 -2.36 -1.76 -35.15
CA GLU A 63 -1.16 -2.23 -35.87
C GLU A 63 -0.54 -1.18 -36.79
N ASN A 64 -1.32 -0.17 -37.20
CA ASN A 64 -0.84 0.94 -38.01
C ASN A 64 -0.09 2.00 -37.17
N GLY A 65 -0.08 1.86 -35.84
CA GLY A 65 0.47 2.86 -34.93
C GLY A 65 -0.44 4.07 -34.73
N SER A 66 -0.02 4.94 -33.82
CA SER A 66 -0.63 6.24 -33.59
C SER A 66 -0.30 7.22 -34.72
N ASN A 67 -1.05 8.31 -34.80
CA ASN A 67 -0.61 9.49 -35.54
C ASN A 67 0.27 10.40 -34.67
N GLN A 68 0.99 11.32 -35.29
CA GLN A 68 1.87 12.26 -34.58
C GLN A 68 1.08 13.20 -33.65
N GLU A 69 -0.10 13.65 -34.07
CA GLU A 69 -0.99 14.47 -33.23
C GLU A 69 -1.43 13.75 -31.96
N ASP A 70 -1.77 12.45 -32.04
CA ASP A 70 -2.21 11.68 -30.86
C ASP A 70 -1.10 11.60 -29.80
N VAL A 71 0.14 11.37 -30.24
CA VAL A 71 1.31 11.30 -29.34
C VAL A 71 1.61 12.66 -28.74
N GLN A 72 1.52 13.72 -29.55
CA GLN A 72 1.75 15.08 -29.08
C GLN A 72 0.70 15.49 -28.03
N GLN A 73 -0.58 15.22 -28.29
CA GLN A 73 -1.65 15.48 -27.33
C GLN A 73 -1.43 14.71 -26.02
N LEU A 74 -1.02 13.43 -26.10
CA LEU A 74 -0.68 12.66 -24.91
C LEU A 74 0.51 13.26 -24.15
N LEU A 75 1.56 13.68 -24.84
CA LEU A 75 2.76 14.26 -24.21
C LEU A 75 2.51 15.62 -23.54
N GLU A 76 1.65 16.45 -24.13
CA GLU A 76 1.28 17.78 -23.62
C GLU A 76 0.18 17.73 -22.55
N SER A 77 -0.43 16.56 -22.35
CA SER A 77 -1.54 16.41 -21.40
C SER A 77 -1.10 16.47 -19.93
N PRO A 78 -1.96 16.96 -19.02
CA PRO A 78 -1.69 16.94 -17.57
C PRO A 78 -1.51 15.53 -16.99
N ILE A 79 -2.03 14.50 -17.67
CA ILE A 79 -1.87 13.11 -17.23
C ILE A 79 -0.47 12.58 -17.52
N SER A 80 0.21 13.12 -18.54
CA SER A 80 1.62 12.83 -18.84
C SER A 80 2.55 13.28 -17.71
N GLU A 81 2.29 14.46 -17.14
CA GLU A 81 3.08 15.02 -16.04
C GLU A 81 2.91 14.26 -14.73
N GLN A 82 1.78 13.57 -14.56
CA GLN A 82 1.51 12.73 -13.40
C GLN A 82 2.15 11.33 -13.50
N ALA A 83 2.54 10.92 -14.70
CA ALA A 83 3.14 9.61 -14.93
C ALA A 83 4.62 9.63 -14.53
N GLU A 84 5.08 8.58 -13.85
CA GLU A 84 6.51 8.44 -13.55
C GLU A 84 7.28 7.93 -14.77
N ASN A 85 6.66 7.02 -15.54
CA ASN A 85 7.24 6.51 -16.77
C ASN A 85 6.18 6.41 -17.86
N ILE A 86 6.58 6.68 -19.10
CA ILE A 86 5.78 6.42 -20.29
C ILE A 86 6.62 5.63 -21.29
N LEU A 87 6.12 4.46 -21.68
CA LEU A 87 6.78 3.53 -22.58
C LEU A 87 6.03 3.54 -23.91
N PHE A 88 6.68 4.03 -24.96
CA PHE A 88 6.19 4.05 -26.33
C PHE A 88 6.72 2.82 -27.07
N ILE A 89 5.86 1.94 -27.53
CA ILE A 89 6.24 0.60 -27.97
C ILE A 89 5.78 0.36 -29.40
N SER A 90 6.69 -0.14 -30.23
CA SER A 90 6.39 -0.68 -31.56
C SER A 90 7.23 -1.93 -31.83
N LYS A 91 6.81 -2.70 -32.83
CA LYS A 91 7.59 -3.83 -33.34
C LYS A 91 8.35 -3.40 -34.58
N ASP A 92 9.62 -3.76 -34.65
CA ASP A 92 10.40 -3.61 -35.87
C ASP A 92 11.26 -4.85 -36.13
N LYS A 93 10.97 -5.55 -37.23
CA LYS A 93 11.65 -6.79 -37.63
C LYS A 93 11.64 -7.82 -36.48
N ASN A 94 12.81 -8.10 -35.90
CA ASN A 94 13.01 -9.07 -34.82
C ASN A 94 13.19 -8.39 -33.44
N MET A 95 12.87 -7.09 -33.34
CA MET A 95 13.03 -6.30 -32.13
C MET A 95 11.71 -5.66 -31.71
N ARG A 96 11.59 -5.43 -30.41
CA ARG A 96 10.63 -4.49 -29.82
C ARG A 96 11.39 -3.25 -29.39
N LEU A 97 10.96 -2.14 -29.94
CA LEU A 97 11.55 -0.85 -29.67
C LEU A 97 10.70 -0.15 -28.62
N ILE A 98 11.35 0.31 -27.57
CA ILE A 98 10.70 1.03 -26.47
C ILE A 98 11.32 2.42 -26.37
N GLY A 99 10.57 3.43 -26.77
CA GLY A 99 10.84 4.82 -26.40
C GLY A 99 10.48 5.05 -24.94
N TRP A 100 11.46 5.43 -24.12
CA TRP A 100 11.28 5.58 -22.68
C TRP A 100 11.28 7.05 -22.27
N LYS A 101 10.20 7.48 -21.61
CA LYS A 101 10.11 8.77 -20.92
C LYS A 101 10.09 8.53 -19.41
N GLY A 102 10.96 9.19 -18.64
CA GLY A 102 11.10 8.99 -17.20
C GLY A 102 12.32 8.14 -16.80
N PHE A 103 12.48 7.90 -15.49
CA PHE A 103 13.74 7.35 -14.93
C PHE A 103 13.58 6.11 -14.05
N GLY A 104 12.34 5.62 -13.86
CA GLY A 104 12.02 4.51 -12.96
C GLY A 104 12.22 3.12 -13.57
N ILE A 105 13.40 2.83 -14.13
CA ILE A 105 13.67 1.55 -14.81
C ILE A 105 13.51 0.33 -13.88
N ASP A 106 13.91 0.44 -12.61
CA ASP A 106 13.88 -0.66 -11.64
C ASP A 106 12.45 -1.13 -11.28
N GLN A 107 11.43 -0.32 -11.60
CA GLN A 107 10.02 -0.68 -11.44
C GLN A 107 9.51 -1.61 -12.56
N TRP A 108 10.32 -1.78 -13.60
CA TRP A 108 9.99 -2.56 -14.80
C TRP A 108 11.01 -3.66 -15.06
N PHE A 109 12.30 -3.35 -14.92
CA PHE A 109 13.39 -4.27 -15.23
C PHE A 109 14.50 -4.13 -14.19
N PRO A 110 15.02 -5.25 -13.66
CA PRO A 110 16.21 -5.19 -12.82
C PRO A 110 17.41 -4.63 -13.60
N HIS A 111 17.98 -3.52 -13.11
CA HIS A 111 19.22 -2.98 -13.64
C HIS A 111 20.41 -3.91 -13.35
N SER A 112 21.34 -4.02 -14.29
CA SER A 112 22.53 -4.87 -14.15
C SER A 112 23.83 -4.07 -14.21
N THR A 113 24.06 -3.31 -15.28
CA THR A 113 25.36 -2.63 -15.50
C THR A 113 25.22 -1.32 -16.26
N GLY A 114 26.23 -0.46 -16.13
CA GLY A 114 26.28 0.86 -16.73
C GLY A 114 25.36 1.83 -15.99
N ARG A 115 24.56 2.59 -16.74
CA ARG A 115 23.57 3.53 -16.19
C ARG A 115 22.31 3.54 -17.07
N PHE A 116 21.24 4.11 -16.54
CA PHE A 116 20.06 4.44 -17.34
C PHE A 116 20.21 5.81 -18.03
N PHE A 117 19.20 6.20 -18.81
CA PHE A 117 19.17 7.49 -19.50
C PHE A 117 19.19 8.66 -18.52
N SER A 118 19.97 9.69 -18.85
CA SER A 118 19.95 10.97 -18.16
C SER A 118 18.85 11.88 -18.73
N GLU A 119 18.42 12.87 -17.94
CA GLU A 119 17.42 13.84 -18.37
C GLU A 119 17.82 14.58 -19.66
N LYS A 120 19.13 14.83 -19.83
CA LYS A 120 19.67 15.46 -21.04
C LYS A 120 19.52 14.55 -22.26
N GLU A 121 19.92 13.28 -22.14
CA GLU A 121 19.77 12.31 -23.23
C GLU A 121 18.31 12.09 -23.61
N GLU A 122 17.41 12.10 -22.62
CA GLU A 122 15.97 11.97 -22.83
C GLU A 122 15.40 13.18 -23.58
N LYS A 123 15.76 14.40 -23.20
CA LYS A 123 15.21 15.64 -23.81
C LYS A 123 15.84 15.99 -25.15
N ASP A 124 17.15 15.82 -25.28
CA ASP A 124 17.91 16.25 -26.47
C ASP A 124 17.89 15.19 -27.58
N GLY A 125 17.38 13.99 -27.30
CA GLY A 125 17.32 12.91 -28.29
C GLY A 125 18.69 12.38 -28.66
N GLU A 126 19.56 12.19 -27.66
CA GLU A 126 20.88 11.64 -27.91
C GLU A 126 20.78 10.19 -28.46
N MET A 127 21.72 9.83 -29.33
CA MET A 127 21.78 8.50 -29.95
C MET A 127 22.35 7.47 -28.97
N VAL A 128 21.60 7.19 -27.90
CA VAL A 128 21.95 6.23 -26.87
C VAL A 128 20.92 5.13 -26.77
N ALA A 129 21.35 3.96 -26.31
CA ALA A 129 20.49 2.80 -26.16
C ALA A 129 20.73 2.08 -24.83
N TYR A 130 19.69 1.39 -24.37
CA TYR A 130 19.76 0.50 -23.22
C TYR A 130 19.23 -0.88 -23.64
N ILE A 131 19.97 -1.94 -23.33
CA ILE A 131 19.77 -3.26 -23.93
C ILE A 131 19.75 -4.39 -22.91
N HIS A 132 19.52 -5.61 -23.38
CA HIS A 132 19.60 -6.80 -22.54
C HIS A 132 21.04 -7.06 -22.08
N HIS A 133 21.21 -7.48 -20.82
CA HIS A 133 22.51 -7.67 -20.17
C HIS A 133 23.48 -8.53 -20.99
N ASP A 134 23.01 -9.65 -21.53
CA ASP A 134 23.84 -10.61 -22.28
C ASP A 134 24.53 -10.00 -23.53
N LYS A 135 24.01 -8.88 -24.04
CA LYS A 135 24.55 -8.22 -25.24
C LYS A 135 25.48 -7.05 -24.93
N TYR A 136 25.56 -6.64 -23.66
CA TYR A 136 26.28 -5.43 -23.27
C TYR A 136 27.78 -5.48 -23.64
N ASP A 137 28.45 -6.58 -23.27
CA ASP A 137 29.87 -6.76 -23.58
C ASP A 137 30.08 -7.24 -25.02
N ALA A 138 29.17 -8.05 -25.56
CA ALA A 138 29.25 -8.60 -26.92
C ALA A 138 29.23 -7.50 -28.01
N LEU A 139 28.53 -6.40 -27.75
CA LEU A 139 28.38 -5.29 -28.69
C LEU A 139 29.43 -4.19 -28.55
N ASN A 140 30.42 -4.35 -27.66
CA ASN A 140 31.46 -3.34 -27.40
C ASN A 140 30.87 -1.91 -27.24
N ARG A 141 29.74 -1.83 -26.52
CA ARG A 141 29.00 -0.60 -26.21
C ARG A 141 28.52 0.23 -27.41
N ASN A 142 28.40 -0.37 -28.59
CA ASN A 142 27.81 0.28 -29.75
C ASN A 142 26.81 -0.64 -30.45
N MET A 143 25.67 -0.11 -30.85
CA MET A 143 24.70 -0.83 -31.66
C MET A 143 24.32 -0.01 -32.89
N LYS A 144 24.00 -0.70 -33.99
CA LYS A 144 23.56 -0.05 -35.21
C LYS A 144 22.08 -0.34 -35.45
N TYR A 145 21.29 0.71 -35.61
CA TYR A 145 19.87 0.61 -35.91
C TYR A 145 19.53 1.62 -37.02
N GLU A 146 18.85 1.15 -38.07
CA GLU A 146 18.49 1.95 -39.26
C GLU A 146 19.63 2.78 -39.89
N GLY A 147 20.87 2.29 -39.81
CA GLY A 147 22.03 2.98 -40.38
C GLY A 147 22.77 3.89 -39.41
N GLU A 148 22.15 4.25 -38.28
CA GLU A 148 22.72 5.10 -37.23
C GLU A 148 23.42 4.28 -36.14
N ASN A 149 24.46 4.86 -35.55
CA ASN A 149 25.19 4.26 -34.45
C ASN A 149 24.70 4.83 -33.11
N TYR A 150 24.33 3.93 -32.21
CA TYR A 150 23.89 4.25 -30.86
C TYR A 150 24.92 3.78 -29.86
N HIS A 151 25.25 4.65 -28.90
CA HIS A 151 26.09 4.29 -27.78
C HIS A 151 25.27 3.57 -26.71
N ILE A 152 25.70 2.38 -26.29
CA ILE A 152 25.01 1.61 -25.26
C ILE A 152 25.46 2.13 -23.89
N VAL A 153 24.55 2.77 -23.16
CA VAL A 153 24.85 3.42 -21.87
C VAL A 153 24.68 2.49 -20.66
N GLY A 154 23.87 1.43 -20.81
CA GLY A 154 23.65 0.44 -19.77
C GLY A 154 22.88 -0.77 -20.26
N ALA A 155 22.71 -1.73 -19.36
CA ALA A 155 21.93 -2.93 -19.61
C ALA A 155 21.28 -3.52 -18.35
N GLY A 156 20.20 -4.26 -18.57
CA GLY A 156 19.43 -4.93 -17.53
C GLY A 156 18.74 -6.20 -18.03
N PHE A 157 17.96 -6.83 -17.16
CA PHE A 157 17.16 -8.02 -17.49
C PHE A 157 15.85 -7.59 -18.16
N LEU A 158 15.90 -7.40 -19.48
CA LEU A 158 14.78 -6.91 -20.29
C LEU A 158 13.86 -8.05 -20.74
N GLU A 159 12.99 -8.49 -19.83
CA GLU A 159 12.05 -9.59 -20.08
C GLU A 159 10.72 -9.10 -20.64
N ALA A 160 10.28 -9.65 -21.78
CA ALA A 160 8.99 -9.31 -22.39
C ALA A 160 7.80 -9.51 -21.44
N TRP A 161 7.92 -10.47 -20.53
CA TRP A 161 6.92 -10.73 -19.49
C TRP A 161 6.63 -9.50 -18.61
N ASN A 162 7.63 -8.65 -18.33
CA ASN A 162 7.45 -7.48 -17.48
C ASN A 162 6.61 -6.38 -18.16
N ILE A 163 6.55 -6.40 -19.49
CA ILE A 163 5.69 -5.51 -20.28
C ILE A 163 4.33 -6.14 -20.56
N TYR A 164 4.30 -7.45 -20.83
CA TYR A 164 3.07 -8.17 -21.15
C TYR A 164 2.16 -8.35 -19.94
N SER A 165 2.71 -8.72 -18.78
CA SER A 165 1.94 -9.00 -17.56
C SER A 165 1.06 -7.84 -17.08
N PRO A 166 1.44 -6.54 -17.20
CA PRO A 166 0.54 -5.43 -16.89
C PRO A 166 -0.70 -5.33 -17.77
N ILE A 167 -0.63 -5.80 -19.01
CA ILE A 167 -1.67 -5.50 -20.01
C ILE A 167 -2.88 -6.41 -19.77
N SER A 168 -4.06 -5.81 -19.63
CA SER A 168 -5.30 -6.56 -19.47
C SER A 168 -5.57 -7.46 -20.69
N ASN A 169 -6.18 -8.62 -20.44
CA ASN A 169 -6.67 -9.52 -21.49
C ASN A 169 -7.77 -8.86 -22.36
N GLU A 170 -8.36 -7.76 -21.91
CA GLU A 170 -9.29 -6.95 -22.70
C GLU A 170 -8.59 -6.09 -23.77
N SER A 171 -7.27 -5.89 -23.64
CA SER A 171 -6.48 -5.16 -24.64
C SER A 171 -6.37 -5.99 -25.92
N PRO A 172 -6.72 -5.43 -27.09
CA PRO A 172 -6.59 -6.14 -28.36
C PRO A 172 -5.17 -6.04 -28.95
N GLN A 173 -4.18 -5.59 -28.17
CA GLN A 173 -2.79 -5.49 -28.64
C GLN A 173 -2.23 -6.84 -29.07
N THR A 174 -1.42 -6.85 -30.12
CA THR A 174 -0.79 -8.05 -30.69
C THR A 174 0.75 -8.04 -30.60
N LEU A 175 1.33 -6.96 -30.07
CA LEU A 175 2.77 -6.78 -29.87
C LEU A 175 3.40 -7.82 -28.95
N PHE A 176 2.64 -8.25 -27.94
CA PHE A 176 3.03 -9.23 -26.96
C PHE A 176 2.00 -10.36 -26.91
N SER A 177 2.45 -11.57 -27.23
CA SER A 177 1.73 -12.82 -27.13
C SER A 177 2.67 -13.89 -26.57
N MET A 178 2.10 -14.99 -26.07
CA MET A 178 2.87 -16.15 -25.61
C MET A 178 3.81 -16.68 -26.71
N ASP A 179 3.42 -16.57 -27.98
CA ASP A 179 4.16 -17.09 -29.13
C ASP A 179 5.27 -16.17 -29.64
N ASN A 180 5.36 -14.91 -29.15
CA ASN A 180 6.33 -13.93 -29.63
C ASN A 180 7.17 -13.29 -28.51
N MET A 181 7.22 -13.88 -27.32
CA MET A 181 7.97 -13.31 -26.19
C MET A 181 9.48 -13.19 -26.45
N GLU A 182 10.04 -13.99 -27.36
CA GLU A 182 11.49 -14.05 -27.65
C GLU A 182 12.06 -12.85 -28.42
N LEU A 183 11.22 -11.92 -28.90
CA LEU A 183 11.73 -10.73 -29.61
C LEU A 183 12.58 -9.87 -28.67
N GLU A 184 13.75 -9.47 -29.16
CA GLU A 184 14.70 -8.67 -28.42
C GLU A 184 14.12 -7.30 -28.07
N ILE A 185 14.32 -6.87 -26.83
CA ILE A 185 13.88 -5.55 -26.37
C ILE A 185 15.06 -4.58 -26.40
N VAL A 186 14.87 -3.43 -27.02
CA VAL A 186 15.81 -2.31 -27.02
C VAL A 186 15.08 -1.06 -26.55
N LEU A 187 15.69 -0.36 -25.59
CA LEU A 187 15.19 0.89 -25.07
C LEU A 187 15.98 2.04 -25.70
N PHE A 188 15.27 3.10 -26.07
CA PHE A 188 15.81 4.38 -26.49
C PHE A 188 15.16 5.50 -25.66
N PRO A 189 15.81 6.67 -25.56
CA PRO A 189 15.11 7.90 -25.21
C PRO A 189 13.83 8.09 -26.03
N TYR A 190 12.71 8.49 -25.41
CA TYR A 190 11.44 8.63 -26.14
C TYR A 190 11.54 9.62 -27.31
N THR A 191 12.30 10.71 -27.15
CA THR A 191 12.54 11.69 -28.22
C THR A 191 13.25 11.05 -29.40
N THR A 192 14.33 10.31 -29.16
CA THR A 192 15.08 9.57 -30.20
C THR A 192 14.21 8.53 -30.91
N TYR A 193 13.33 7.86 -30.16
CA TYR A 193 12.36 6.89 -30.70
C TYR A 193 11.31 7.56 -31.60
N LEU A 194 10.67 8.63 -31.12
CA LEU A 194 9.57 9.30 -31.83
C LEU A 194 10.01 10.02 -33.11
N MET A 195 11.30 10.29 -33.29
CA MET A 195 11.83 10.77 -34.57
C MET A 195 11.72 9.73 -35.71
N ARG A 196 11.48 8.45 -35.39
CA ARG A 196 11.58 7.35 -36.36
C ARG A 196 10.33 6.50 -36.46
N LYS A 197 9.64 6.29 -35.35
CA LYS A 197 8.48 5.38 -35.27
C LYS A 197 7.36 6.05 -34.49
N ASN A 198 6.14 5.81 -34.95
CA ASN A 198 4.97 6.03 -34.13
C ASN A 198 4.70 4.79 -33.28
N PRO A 199 4.34 4.93 -32.00
CA PRO A 199 3.97 3.82 -31.13
C PRO A 199 2.70 3.12 -31.59
N GLU A 200 2.68 1.80 -31.49
CA GLU A 200 1.47 0.98 -31.60
C GLU A 200 0.80 0.83 -30.23
N LEU A 201 1.61 0.73 -29.18
CA LEU A 201 1.17 0.62 -27.79
C LEU A 201 1.91 1.66 -26.94
N VAL A 202 1.19 2.30 -26.02
CA VAL A 202 1.78 3.14 -24.99
C VAL A 202 1.39 2.62 -23.62
N LEU A 203 2.38 2.38 -22.75
CA LEU A 203 2.13 2.08 -21.34
C LEU A 203 2.47 3.30 -20.49
N ILE A 204 1.53 3.71 -19.64
CA ILE A 204 1.65 4.89 -18.79
C ILE A 204 1.63 4.46 -17.34
N HIS A 205 2.74 4.64 -16.63
CA HIS A 205 2.94 4.17 -15.27
C HIS A 205 2.61 5.24 -14.23
N PHE A 206 1.71 4.91 -13.30
CA PHE A 206 1.34 5.77 -12.18
C PHE A 206 1.62 5.09 -10.83
N PRO A 207 2.87 5.13 -10.34
CA PRO A 207 3.25 4.46 -9.08
C PRO A 207 2.33 4.86 -7.92
N ASN A 208 2.11 3.93 -6.99
CA ASN A 208 1.31 4.12 -5.77
C ASN A 208 -0.17 4.48 -6.02
N SER A 209 -0.69 4.27 -7.23
CA SER A 209 -2.08 4.56 -7.56
C SER A 209 -2.99 3.38 -7.24
N THR A 210 -4.15 3.68 -6.66
CA THR A 210 -5.22 2.68 -6.46
C THR A 210 -5.88 2.32 -7.78
N TYR A 211 -6.51 1.14 -7.86
CA TYR A 211 -7.23 0.74 -9.07
C TYR A 211 -8.38 1.72 -9.41
N SER A 212 -9.02 2.26 -8.37
CA SER A 212 -10.06 3.29 -8.50
C SER A 212 -9.53 4.62 -9.07
N GLU A 213 -8.32 5.06 -8.70
CA GLU A 213 -7.68 6.24 -9.29
C GLU A 213 -7.27 5.98 -10.74
N LEU A 214 -6.73 4.79 -11.04
CA LEU A 214 -6.41 4.38 -12.40
C LEU A 214 -7.65 4.37 -13.30
N LYS A 215 -8.82 3.99 -12.78
CA LYS A 215 -10.08 4.06 -13.53
C LYS A 215 -10.44 5.49 -13.95
N ARG A 216 -10.29 6.46 -13.05
CA ARG A 216 -10.52 7.88 -13.37
C ARG A 216 -9.53 8.40 -14.40
N ARG A 217 -8.26 7.99 -14.30
CA ARG A 217 -7.22 8.35 -15.27
C ARG A 217 -7.44 7.69 -16.62
N LYS A 218 -7.97 6.47 -16.65
CA LYS A 218 -8.40 5.80 -17.88
C LYS A 218 -9.45 6.64 -18.61
N GLU A 219 -10.49 7.09 -17.91
CA GLU A 219 -11.55 7.92 -18.51
C GLU A 219 -10.96 9.21 -19.12
N GLN A 220 -10.00 9.86 -18.43
CA GLN A 220 -9.28 11.02 -18.98
C GLN A 220 -8.44 10.69 -20.22
N LEU A 221 -7.80 9.52 -20.26
CA LEU A 221 -7.02 9.09 -21.43
C LEU A 221 -7.92 8.71 -22.61
N GLU A 222 -9.12 8.19 -22.38
CA GLU A 222 -10.09 7.92 -23.45
C GLU A 222 -10.55 9.21 -24.12
N ASP A 223 -10.68 10.30 -23.36
CA ASP A 223 -11.00 11.63 -23.90
C ASP A 223 -9.84 12.24 -24.72
N ILE A 224 -8.59 12.01 -24.30
CA ILE A 224 -7.38 12.51 -24.96
C ILE A 224 -7.04 11.67 -26.19
N CYS A 225 -7.06 10.35 -26.08
CA CYS A 225 -6.63 9.41 -27.11
C CYS A 225 -7.85 8.79 -27.82
N GLN A 226 -8.63 9.60 -28.52
CA GLN A 226 -9.92 9.20 -29.11
C GLN A 226 -9.81 8.07 -30.16
N ASN A 227 -8.64 7.94 -30.79
CA ASN A 227 -8.36 6.90 -31.79
C ASN A 227 -7.75 5.62 -31.19
N ALA A 228 -7.63 5.53 -29.87
CA ALA A 228 -6.99 4.43 -29.19
C ALA A 228 -7.96 3.69 -28.25
N ILE A 229 -7.59 2.45 -27.92
CA ILE A 229 -8.29 1.67 -26.92
C ILE A 229 -7.48 1.72 -25.63
N VAL A 230 -8.06 2.31 -24.58
CA VAL A 230 -7.44 2.40 -23.25
C VAL A 230 -7.94 1.28 -22.36
N THR A 231 -7.01 0.52 -21.79
CA THR A 231 -7.32 -0.62 -20.94
C THR A 231 -6.68 -0.49 -19.56
N MET A 232 -7.40 -1.01 -18.56
CA MET A 232 -6.93 -1.11 -17.18
C MET A 232 -5.78 -2.14 -17.08
N PRO A 233 -4.97 -2.10 -16.02
CA PRO A 233 -4.02 -3.18 -15.77
C PRO A 233 -4.73 -4.51 -15.55
N ARG A 234 -4.06 -5.61 -15.87
CA ARG A 234 -4.56 -6.98 -15.66
C ARG A 234 -4.87 -7.26 -14.19
N SER A 235 -4.00 -6.79 -13.30
CA SER A 235 -4.13 -7.00 -11.86
C SER A 235 -4.92 -5.87 -11.22
N ASN A 236 -5.94 -6.23 -10.45
CA ASN A 236 -6.64 -5.27 -9.60
C ASN A 236 -5.95 -5.17 -8.24
N THR A 237 -5.21 -4.09 -8.03
CA THR A 237 -4.48 -3.83 -6.78
C THR A 237 -5.40 -3.74 -5.57
N ASP A 238 -6.64 -3.28 -5.73
CA ASP A 238 -7.61 -3.20 -4.63
C ASP A 238 -8.03 -4.61 -4.16
N ILE A 239 -8.13 -5.59 -5.08
CA ILE A 239 -8.35 -7.01 -4.74
C ILE A 239 -7.13 -7.58 -4.04
N PHE A 240 -5.92 -7.27 -4.54
CA PHE A 240 -4.68 -7.73 -3.90
C PHE A 240 -4.56 -7.23 -2.46
N LEU A 241 -4.93 -5.97 -2.18
CA LEU A 241 -4.98 -5.47 -0.80
C LEU A 241 -5.89 -6.32 0.09
N GLN A 242 -7.09 -6.66 -0.40
CA GLN A 242 -8.03 -7.51 0.33
C GLN A 242 -7.45 -8.91 0.57
N GLU A 243 -6.82 -9.52 -0.43
CA GLU A 243 -6.18 -10.82 -0.30
C GLU A 243 -5.04 -10.80 0.72
N GLN A 244 -4.19 -9.77 0.72
CA GLN A 244 -3.13 -9.62 1.72
C GLN A 244 -3.70 -9.39 3.12
N VAL A 245 -4.74 -8.57 3.26
CA VAL A 245 -5.47 -8.39 4.53
C VAL A 245 -6.04 -9.71 5.01
N ILE A 246 -6.63 -10.54 4.15
CA ILE A 246 -7.20 -11.84 4.53
C ILE A 246 -6.10 -12.84 4.91
N SER A 247 -5.07 -12.96 4.07
CA SER A 247 -3.97 -13.91 4.25
C SER A 247 -3.21 -13.64 5.53
N ARG A 248 -2.80 -12.38 5.75
CA ARG A 248 -2.06 -11.95 6.94
C ARG A 248 -2.99 -11.71 8.14
N GLY A 249 -4.26 -11.41 7.89
CA GLY A 249 -5.30 -11.29 8.91
C GLY A 249 -5.47 -12.57 9.74
N LYS A 250 -5.21 -13.74 9.16
CA LYS A 250 -5.19 -15.02 9.91
C LYS A 250 -4.13 -15.03 11.02
N ILE A 251 -2.93 -14.50 10.75
CA ILE A 251 -1.86 -14.37 11.74
C ILE A 251 -2.27 -13.32 12.78
N ALA A 252 -2.83 -12.19 12.34
CA ALA A 252 -3.36 -11.16 13.23
C ALA A 252 -4.42 -11.73 14.19
N LEU A 253 -5.32 -12.59 13.72
CA LEU A 253 -6.37 -13.23 14.54
C LEU A 253 -5.78 -14.10 15.65
N ILE A 254 -4.70 -14.84 15.40
CA ILE A 254 -4.03 -15.66 16.41
C ILE A 254 -3.43 -14.77 17.50
N PHE A 255 -2.70 -13.71 17.11
CA PHE A 255 -2.16 -12.75 18.06
C PHE A 255 -3.28 -12.01 18.81
N MET A 256 -4.35 -11.62 18.12
CA MET A 256 -5.52 -11.01 18.76
C MET A 256 -6.21 -11.95 19.75
N ALA A 257 -6.23 -13.26 19.51
CA ALA A 257 -6.79 -14.23 20.46
C ALA A 257 -5.92 -14.35 21.72
N VAL A 258 -4.61 -14.53 21.57
CA VAL A 258 -3.65 -14.62 22.70
C VAL A 258 -3.68 -13.34 23.54
N ILE A 259 -3.67 -12.19 22.88
CA ILE A 259 -3.68 -10.91 23.56
C ILE A 259 -5.09 -10.58 24.08
N GLY A 260 -6.15 -11.02 23.41
CA GLY A 260 -7.53 -10.92 23.87
C GLY A 260 -7.76 -11.65 25.19
N ILE A 261 -7.15 -12.82 25.39
CA ILE A 261 -7.16 -13.52 26.69
C ILE A 261 -6.50 -12.65 27.77
N THR A 262 -5.38 -12.04 27.45
CA THR A 262 -4.67 -11.11 28.35
C THR A 262 -5.53 -9.88 28.66
N MET A 263 -6.23 -9.32 27.66
CA MET A 263 -7.17 -8.21 27.84
C MET A 263 -8.33 -8.57 28.76
N ILE A 264 -8.89 -9.78 28.64
CA ILE A 264 -9.97 -10.24 29.53
C ILE A 264 -9.49 -10.26 30.97
N GLN A 265 -8.31 -10.83 31.23
CA GLN A 265 -7.71 -10.85 32.58
C GLN A 265 -7.50 -9.44 33.13
N LEU A 266 -6.93 -8.57 32.30
CA LEU A 266 -6.66 -7.17 32.62
C LEU A 266 -7.94 -6.37 32.94
N ILE A 267 -9.00 -6.53 32.13
CA ILE A 267 -10.31 -5.91 32.37
C ILE A 267 -10.97 -6.48 33.63
N THR A 268 -10.84 -7.77 33.89
CA THR A 268 -11.37 -8.39 35.12
C THR A 268 -10.68 -7.81 36.35
N GLU A 269 -9.34 -7.75 36.36
CA GLU A 269 -8.56 -7.12 37.44
C GLU A 269 -8.90 -5.64 37.61
N TRP A 270 -9.16 -4.93 36.51
CA TRP A 270 -9.62 -3.54 36.54
C TRP A 270 -10.95 -3.38 37.28
N ILE A 271 -11.95 -4.19 36.93
CA ILE A 271 -13.27 -4.08 37.51
C ILE A 271 -13.25 -4.52 38.98
N ILE A 272 -12.55 -5.61 39.31
CA ILE A 272 -12.34 -6.05 40.70
C ILE A 272 -11.64 -4.94 41.49
N GLY A 273 -10.61 -4.32 40.92
CA GLY A 273 -9.86 -3.27 41.57
C GLY A 273 -10.68 -2.02 41.88
N ASN A 274 -11.60 -1.67 41.00
CA ASN A 274 -12.47 -0.51 41.16
C ASN A 274 -13.84 -0.86 41.79
N TYR A 275 -14.08 -2.12 42.15
CA TYR A 275 -15.37 -2.62 42.64
C TYR A 275 -15.91 -1.79 43.81
N LYS A 276 -15.10 -1.52 44.84
CA LYS A 276 -15.52 -0.72 46.01
C LYS A 276 -16.00 0.67 45.62
N GLN A 277 -15.38 1.29 44.61
CA GLN A 277 -15.77 2.61 44.13
C GLN A 277 -17.10 2.55 43.37
N TYR A 278 -17.30 1.52 42.54
CA TYR A 278 -18.55 1.31 41.84
C TYR A 278 -19.71 1.02 42.81
N VAL A 279 -19.45 0.29 43.90
CA VAL A 279 -20.42 0.08 44.99
C VAL A 279 -20.78 1.39 45.68
N ILE A 280 -19.79 2.26 46.01
CA ILE A 280 -20.06 3.58 46.59
C ILE A 280 -20.92 4.43 45.65
N PHE A 281 -20.61 4.46 44.35
CA PHE A 281 -21.41 5.17 43.36
C PHE A 281 -22.86 4.66 43.31
N TYR A 282 -23.04 3.34 43.38
CA TYR A 282 -24.35 2.73 43.43
C TYR A 282 -25.12 3.12 44.71
N GLN A 283 -24.47 3.04 45.88
CA GLN A 283 -25.04 3.45 47.17
C GLN A 283 -25.40 4.94 47.21
N CYS A 284 -24.66 5.80 46.49
CA CYS A 284 -24.98 7.21 46.30
C CYS A 284 -26.12 7.46 45.29
N GLY A 285 -26.82 6.42 44.81
CA GLY A 285 -27.99 6.54 43.94
C GLY A 285 -27.68 6.56 42.44
N ILE A 286 -26.45 6.25 42.01
CA ILE A 286 -26.12 6.18 40.58
C ILE A 286 -26.60 4.84 40.01
N HIS A 287 -27.49 4.92 39.01
CA HIS A 287 -28.03 3.74 38.33
C HIS A 287 -26.95 2.87 37.67
N ARG A 288 -27.13 1.54 37.69
CA ARG A 288 -26.17 0.55 37.17
C ARG A 288 -25.73 0.82 35.73
N THR A 289 -26.64 1.28 34.87
CA THR A 289 -26.33 1.64 33.47
C THR A 289 -25.36 2.81 33.36
N LYS A 290 -25.45 3.80 34.26
CA LYS A 290 -24.52 4.95 34.28
C LYS A 290 -23.14 4.54 34.77
N ILE A 291 -23.05 3.58 35.69
CA ILE A 291 -21.78 3.01 36.16
C ILE A 291 -21.14 2.21 35.02
N LEU A 292 -21.90 1.38 34.30
CA LEU A 292 -21.41 0.67 33.12
C LEU A 292 -20.90 1.63 32.04
N MET A 293 -21.66 2.69 31.72
CA MET A 293 -21.23 3.73 30.78
C MET A 293 -19.94 4.42 31.23
N LEU A 294 -19.78 4.66 32.54
CA LEU A 294 -18.57 5.24 33.09
C LEU A 294 -17.37 4.31 32.90
N THR A 295 -17.50 3.02 33.22
CA THR A 295 -16.43 2.02 33.03
C THR A 295 -16.06 1.87 31.55
N LEU A 296 -17.05 1.85 30.65
CA LEU A 296 -16.80 1.80 29.20
C LEU A 296 -16.06 3.05 28.71
N LEU A 297 -16.44 4.23 29.20
CA LEU A 297 -15.79 5.49 28.82
C LEU A 297 -14.34 5.56 29.29
N GLU A 298 -14.08 5.16 30.54
CA GLU A 298 -12.72 5.05 31.09
C GLU A 298 -11.86 4.13 30.23
N TRP A 299 -12.36 2.93 29.96
CA TRP A 299 -11.63 1.94 29.18
C TRP A 299 -11.35 2.38 27.74
N ASN A 300 -12.35 2.93 27.05
CA ASN A 300 -12.20 3.37 25.66
C ASN A 300 -11.18 4.51 25.49
N ILE A 301 -11.08 5.41 26.48
CA ILE A 301 -10.06 6.46 26.48
C ILE A 301 -8.66 5.88 26.65
N GLU A 302 -8.49 4.88 27.50
CA GLU A 302 -7.20 4.19 27.67
C GLU A 302 -6.77 3.44 26.42
N VAL A 303 -7.70 2.72 25.79
CA VAL A 303 -7.47 2.05 24.49
C VAL A 303 -7.01 3.06 23.45
N LEU A 304 -7.63 4.24 23.40
CA LEU A 304 -7.26 5.30 22.46
C LEU A 304 -5.84 5.81 22.72
N ILE A 305 -5.50 6.11 23.98
CA ILE A 305 -4.17 6.58 24.38
C ILE A 305 -3.11 5.52 24.03
N CYS A 306 -3.33 4.26 24.41
CA CYS A 306 -2.41 3.15 24.11
C CYS A 306 -2.21 2.98 22.61
N SER A 307 -3.26 3.14 21.80
CA SER A 307 -3.17 3.05 20.34
C SER A 307 -2.35 4.17 19.72
N GLN A 308 -2.39 5.39 20.29
CA GLN A 308 -1.52 6.48 19.85
C GLN A 308 -0.07 6.23 20.25
N VAL A 309 0.18 5.83 21.49
CA VAL A 309 1.54 5.49 21.98
C VAL A 309 2.14 4.37 21.13
N ALA A 310 1.38 3.31 20.85
CA ALA A 310 1.79 2.22 19.97
C ALA A 310 2.20 2.69 18.57
N SER A 311 1.45 3.65 18.01
CA SER A 311 1.77 4.21 16.69
C SER A 311 3.03 5.06 16.71
N CYS A 312 3.31 5.77 17.81
CA CYS A 312 4.57 6.47 18.02
C CYS A 312 5.74 5.49 18.16
N ILE A 313 5.56 4.40 18.89
CA ILE A 313 6.57 3.32 19.03
C ILE A 313 6.85 2.68 17.66
N HIS A 314 5.82 2.40 16.85
CA HIS A 314 6.01 1.91 15.49
C HIS A 314 6.87 2.86 14.67
N LYS A 315 6.51 4.16 14.61
CA LYS A 315 7.33 5.17 13.93
C LYS A 315 8.78 5.17 14.40
N PHE A 316 8.99 5.14 15.71
CA PHE A 316 10.33 5.12 16.30
C PHE A 316 11.12 3.87 15.91
N LEU A 317 10.46 2.71 15.81
CA LEU A 317 11.07 1.43 15.47
C LEU A 317 11.12 1.13 13.98
N MET A 318 10.65 2.02 13.09
CA MET A 318 10.72 1.83 11.63
C MET A 318 12.10 1.37 11.11
N PRO A 319 13.23 1.96 11.55
CA PRO A 319 14.54 1.51 11.07
C PRO A 319 14.82 0.03 11.36
N VAL A 320 14.34 -0.47 12.49
CA VAL A 320 14.46 -1.87 12.89
C VAL A 320 13.44 -2.74 12.16
N LEU A 321 12.20 -2.26 12.05
CA LEU A 321 11.10 -2.95 11.37
C LEU A 321 11.34 -3.12 9.87
N LYS A 322 12.18 -2.27 9.27
CA LYS A 322 12.63 -2.40 7.87
C LYS A 322 13.27 -3.75 7.58
N ILE A 323 14.02 -4.32 8.53
CA ILE A 323 14.64 -5.64 8.42
C ILE A 323 13.58 -6.74 8.21
N PHE A 324 12.39 -6.53 8.77
CA PHE A 324 11.28 -7.47 8.71
C PHE A 324 10.21 -7.08 7.68
N GLY A 325 10.43 -6.03 6.88
CA GLY A 325 9.47 -5.54 5.89
C GLY A 325 8.20 -4.90 6.47
N ALA A 326 8.28 -4.35 7.70
CA ALA A 326 7.16 -3.69 8.38
C ALA A 326 7.47 -2.21 8.72
N ASP A 327 8.26 -1.53 7.90
CA ASP A 327 8.67 -0.13 8.08
C ASP A 327 7.61 0.90 7.64
N THR A 328 6.45 0.43 7.16
CA THR A 328 5.35 1.30 6.78
C THR A 328 4.25 1.28 7.82
N LEU A 329 3.70 2.45 8.12
CA LEU A 329 2.49 2.51 8.95
C LEU A 329 1.30 1.87 8.23
N PRO A 330 0.35 1.31 8.98
CA PRO A 330 -0.92 0.88 8.45
C PRO A 330 -1.60 2.00 7.67
N ILE A 331 -2.22 1.65 6.53
CA ILE A 331 -3.15 2.54 5.81
C ILE A 331 -4.15 3.12 6.81
N PHE A 332 -4.44 4.42 6.69
CA PHE A 332 -5.24 5.17 7.66
C PHE A 332 -6.58 4.49 7.99
N LEU A 333 -7.30 3.99 6.99
CA LEU A 333 -8.56 3.26 7.17
C LEU A 333 -8.37 1.96 7.94
N LEU A 334 -7.32 1.17 7.65
CA LEU A 334 -7.00 -0.05 8.40
C LEU A 334 -6.67 0.26 9.85
N ARG A 335 -5.95 1.38 10.11
CA ARG A 335 -5.66 1.84 11.46
C ARG A 335 -6.95 2.16 12.22
N ILE A 336 -7.86 2.94 11.64
CA ILE A 336 -9.15 3.25 12.26
C ILE A 336 -9.95 1.99 12.53
N ALA A 337 -10.08 1.11 11.53
CA ALA A 337 -10.83 -0.13 11.65
C ALA A 337 -10.27 -1.02 12.78
N SER A 338 -8.95 -1.13 12.89
CA SER A 338 -8.31 -1.91 13.96
C SER A 338 -8.58 -1.35 15.35
N VAL A 339 -8.52 -0.03 15.53
CA VAL A 339 -8.83 0.63 16.81
C VAL A 339 -10.31 0.45 17.16
N ALA A 340 -11.21 0.60 16.18
CA ALA A 340 -12.64 0.37 16.37
C ALA A 340 -12.93 -1.07 16.81
N MET A 341 -12.28 -2.06 16.19
CA MET A 341 -12.41 -3.47 16.57
C MET A 341 -11.96 -3.73 18.00
N ILE A 342 -10.84 -3.15 18.45
CA ILE A 342 -10.37 -3.27 19.84
C ILE A 342 -11.37 -2.63 20.81
N ILE A 343 -11.92 -1.47 20.47
CA ILE A 343 -12.95 -0.78 21.28
C ILE A 343 -14.22 -1.64 21.39
N ILE A 344 -14.71 -2.21 20.29
CA ILE A 344 -15.91 -3.06 20.28
C ILE A 344 -15.66 -4.33 21.10
N ALA A 345 -14.56 -5.05 20.84
CA ALA A 345 -14.23 -6.28 21.55
C ALA A 345 -14.08 -6.03 23.05
N SER A 346 -13.37 -4.97 23.43
CA SER A 346 -13.20 -4.63 24.84
C SER A 346 -14.49 -4.19 25.51
N SER A 347 -15.35 -3.45 24.82
CA SER A 347 -16.66 -3.04 25.35
C SER A 347 -17.57 -4.25 25.62
N ILE A 348 -17.53 -5.27 24.75
CA ILE A 348 -18.25 -6.54 24.95
C ILE A 348 -17.72 -7.25 26.21
N VAL A 349 -16.39 -7.33 26.37
CA VAL A 349 -15.77 -7.96 27.54
C VAL A 349 -16.15 -7.23 28.83
N VAL A 350 -16.06 -5.90 28.86
CA VAL A 350 -16.47 -5.08 30.01
C VAL A 350 -17.93 -5.36 30.35
N GLY A 351 -18.82 -5.35 29.36
CA GLY A 351 -20.24 -5.66 29.56
C GLY A 351 -20.47 -7.04 30.18
N LEU A 352 -19.83 -8.09 29.65
CA LEU A 352 -19.94 -9.46 30.16
C LEU A 352 -19.43 -9.59 31.60
N GLN A 353 -18.28 -8.99 31.91
CA GLN A 353 -17.72 -9.02 33.27
C GLN A 353 -18.61 -8.25 34.26
N PHE A 354 -19.19 -7.13 33.83
CA PHE A 354 -20.10 -6.31 34.65
C PHE A 354 -21.46 -7.00 34.90
N ILE A 355 -21.89 -7.90 34.00
CA ILE A 355 -23.04 -8.78 34.21
C ILE A 355 -22.71 -9.88 35.22
N ARG A 356 -21.52 -10.49 35.12
CA ARG A 356 -21.07 -11.60 35.97
C ARG A 356 -20.77 -11.19 37.41
N LEU A 357 -20.30 -9.97 37.63
CA LEU A 357 -20.05 -9.47 38.98
C LEU A 357 -21.38 -9.26 39.70
N PRO A 358 -21.64 -10.00 40.80
CA PRO A 358 -22.80 -9.73 41.61
C PRO A 358 -22.62 -8.35 42.25
N PHE A 359 -23.38 -7.37 41.79
CA PHE A 359 -23.63 -6.14 42.53
C PHE A 359 -24.51 -6.39 43.77
N MET A 360 -24.74 -7.66 44.12
CA MET A 360 -25.50 -8.13 45.27
C MET A 360 -24.82 -9.34 45.91
N GLY A 361 -24.22 -9.16 47.08
CA GLY A 361 -24.61 -10.08 48.16
C GLY A 361 -26.09 -9.83 48.41
N ARG A 362 -26.99 -10.82 48.51
CA ARG A 362 -27.09 -11.73 49.67
C ARG A 362 -26.54 -11.10 50.94
N GLU A 363 -27.42 -10.99 51.94
CA GLU A 363 -27.24 -10.42 53.28
C GLU A 363 -27.62 -8.94 53.44
N ILE A 364 -28.91 -8.64 53.30
CA ILE A 364 -29.64 -7.87 54.32
C ILE A 364 -31.01 -8.54 54.45
N ASP A 365 -31.08 -9.57 55.27
CA ASP A 365 -32.26 -9.99 56.04
C ASP A 365 -31.70 -10.68 57.28
N GLY A 366 -31.33 -9.83 58.25
CA GLY A 366 -31.14 -10.19 59.65
C GLY A 366 -32.27 -9.56 60.44
#